data_AF-A0A8H8UC70-F1
#
_entry.id   AF-A0A8H8UC70-F1
#
_cell.length_a   1.000
_cell.length_b   1.000
_cell.length_c   1.000
_cell.angle_alpha   90.00
_cell.angle_beta   90.00
_cell.angle_gamma   90.00
#
_symmetry.space_group_name_H-M   'P 1'
#
loop_
_entity.id
_entity.type
_entity.pdbx_description
1 polymer ?
#
loop_
_entity_poly.entity_id
_entity_poly.type
_entity_poly.pdbx_seq_one_letter_code
_entity_poly.pdbx_strand_id
1 'polypeptide(L)'
;LPASQQNILNAHVHSAILYLKAIEIPEAPGWPFDQRLKFSCLHDSITTSLTQLLENRGGIRYITKWNFWIVPTSTVSSKTRRPLPSGYSVSRVPEDQLDIVVSTSSIPREPSTLKGQANVGIMDSEGKLAAWGYLGIDGSLATLYVLPEHRGKGLATQVAVELLSRYERGEFADLGYAGRSGYVHSDVKVGNKESEGVMNSIGAKVNGTSSYVHVDTDRFSGYVHSMVKAGNEGSEGVMKSLGGSIGGQGNKVFVDSNRF
;
A
#
# COMPACT_ATOMS: atom_id res chain seq x y z
N LEU A 1 4.87 -21.36 2.02
CA LEU A 1 4.53 -21.90 3.36
C LEU A 1 4.34 -23.41 3.25
N PRO A 2 4.64 -24.21 4.29
CA PRO A 2 4.18 -25.60 4.39
C PRO A 2 2.66 -25.69 4.22
N ALA A 3 2.16 -26.80 3.67
CA ALA A 3 0.75 -26.97 3.34
C ALA A 3 -0.19 -26.79 4.55
N SER A 4 0.18 -27.32 5.72
CA SER A 4 -0.62 -27.17 6.95
C SER A 4 -0.76 -25.71 7.38
N GLN A 5 0.32 -24.93 7.32
CA GLN A 5 0.30 -23.50 7.64
C GLN A 5 -0.48 -22.69 6.60
N GLN A 6 -0.37 -23.07 5.32
CA GLN A 6 -1.14 -22.42 4.25
C GLN A 6 -2.65 -22.65 4.43
N ASN A 7 -3.07 -23.85 4.83
CA ASN A 7 -4.48 -24.14 5.10
C ASN A 7 -5.03 -23.31 6.28
N ILE A 8 -4.25 -23.16 7.34
CA ILE A 8 -4.61 -22.31 8.49
C ILE A 8 -4.74 -20.85 8.04
N LEU A 9 -3.78 -20.35 7.26
CA LEU A 9 -3.83 -18.99 6.74
C LEU A 9 -5.06 -18.76 5.84
N ASN A 10 -5.39 -19.72 4.97
CA ASN A 10 -6.59 -19.66 4.14
C ASN A 10 -7.87 -19.55 4.99
N ALA A 11 -7.97 -20.34 6.07
CA ALA A 11 -9.10 -20.27 6.99
C ALA A 11 -9.22 -18.90 7.68
N HIS A 12 -8.10 -18.33 8.15
CA HIS A 12 -8.09 -17.01 8.78
C HIS A 12 -8.47 -15.89 7.81
N VAL A 13 -7.90 -15.90 6.60
CA VAL A 13 -8.23 -14.91 5.56
C VAL A 13 -9.71 -14.98 5.20
N HIS A 14 -10.26 -16.19 5.07
CA HIS A 14 -11.67 -16.41 4.80
C HIS A 14 -12.55 -15.82 5.93
N SER A 15 -12.27 -16.17 7.19
CA SER A 15 -13.02 -15.65 8.34
C SER A 15 -12.92 -14.13 8.48
N ALA A 16 -11.75 -13.54 8.21
CA ALA A 16 -11.57 -12.10 8.23
C ALA A 16 -12.45 -11.39 7.20
N ILE A 17 -12.58 -11.94 5.98
CA ILE A 17 -13.45 -11.36 4.95
C ILE A 17 -14.93 -11.43 5.35
N LEU A 18 -15.37 -12.58 5.89
CA LEU A 18 -16.75 -12.71 6.37
C LEU A 18 -17.05 -11.72 7.50
N TYR A 19 -16.13 -11.58 8.46
CA TYR A 19 -16.24 -10.62 9.54
C TYR A 19 -16.34 -9.18 9.02
N LEU A 20 -15.42 -8.78 8.14
CA LEU A 20 -15.42 -7.43 7.56
C LEU A 20 -16.65 -7.13 6.70
N LYS A 21 -17.27 -8.17 6.12
CA LYS A 21 -18.54 -8.03 5.38
C LYS A 21 -19.74 -7.86 6.30
N ALA A 22 -19.78 -8.59 7.41
CA ALA A 22 -20.92 -8.65 8.31
C ALA A 22 -20.91 -7.55 9.38
N ILE A 23 -19.76 -6.91 9.63
CA ILE A 23 -19.67 -5.89 10.66
C ILE A 23 -20.44 -4.62 10.29
N GLU A 24 -21.31 -4.18 11.20
CA GLU A 24 -22.01 -2.90 11.11
C GLU A 24 -21.32 -1.85 11.96
N ILE A 25 -20.99 -0.70 11.35
CA ILE A 25 -20.38 0.43 12.06
C ILE A 25 -21.11 1.73 11.67
N PRO A 26 -22.35 1.95 12.14
CA PRO A 26 -23.18 3.08 11.71
C PRO A 26 -22.57 4.46 11.94
N GLU A 27 -21.69 4.58 12.93
CA GLU A 27 -20.97 5.81 13.28
C GLU A 27 -19.77 6.11 12.36
N ALA A 28 -19.34 5.15 11.55
CA ALA A 28 -18.18 5.33 10.68
C ALA A 28 -18.53 6.19 9.45
N PRO A 29 -17.67 7.16 9.08
CA PRO A 29 -17.84 7.90 7.83
C PRO A 29 -17.88 6.95 6.63
N GLY A 30 -18.93 7.10 5.80
CA GLY A 30 -19.11 6.27 4.60
C GLY A 30 -19.82 4.94 4.84
N TRP A 31 -20.40 4.71 6.01
CA TRP A 31 -21.35 3.60 6.22
C TRP A 31 -22.69 3.87 5.48
N PRO A 32 -23.32 2.86 4.84
CA PRO A 32 -22.83 1.50 4.65
C PRO A 32 -21.63 1.43 3.71
N PHE A 33 -20.64 0.61 4.07
CA PHE A 33 -19.44 0.47 3.25
C PHE A 33 -19.73 -0.26 1.93
N ASP A 34 -18.95 0.10 0.91
CA ASP A 34 -18.92 -0.63 -0.35
C ASP A 34 -18.44 -2.08 -0.14
N GLN A 35 -19.10 -3.05 -0.79
CA GLN A 35 -18.79 -4.48 -0.67
C GLN A 35 -17.41 -4.87 -1.23
N ARG A 36 -16.68 -3.93 -1.83
CA ARG A 36 -15.31 -4.10 -2.32
C ARG A 36 -14.30 -3.85 -1.20
N LEU A 37 -13.69 -4.91 -0.71
CA LEU A 37 -12.55 -4.81 0.19
C LEU A 37 -11.27 -4.52 -0.60
N LYS A 38 -10.51 -3.51 -0.16
CA LYS A 38 -9.21 -3.16 -0.72
C LYS A 38 -8.12 -3.56 0.27
N PHE A 39 -7.30 -4.51 -0.13
CA PHE A 39 -6.13 -4.93 0.63
C PHE A 39 -4.88 -4.32 0.02
N SER A 40 -4.07 -3.68 0.85
CA SER A 40 -2.85 -2.97 0.45
C SER A 40 -1.63 -3.59 1.13
N CYS A 41 -0.45 -3.44 0.51
CA CYS A 41 0.82 -3.90 1.07
C CYS A 41 0.83 -5.37 1.50
N LEU A 42 0.12 -6.24 0.79
CA LEU A 42 0.00 -7.65 1.18
C LEU A 42 1.28 -8.43 0.90
N HIS A 43 1.71 -9.20 1.89
CA HIS A 43 2.73 -10.23 1.70
C HIS A 43 2.25 -11.31 0.72
N ASP A 44 3.17 -11.92 -0.02
CA ASP A 44 2.87 -12.91 -1.07
C ASP A 44 2.05 -14.12 -0.55
N SER A 45 2.25 -14.53 0.72
CA SER A 45 1.46 -15.63 1.31
C SER A 45 -0.02 -15.28 1.50
N ILE A 46 -0.33 -14.07 1.96
CA ILE A 46 -1.72 -13.60 2.12
C ILE A 46 -2.35 -13.40 0.74
N THR A 47 -1.59 -12.84 -0.20
CA THR A 47 -2.01 -12.67 -1.60
C THR A 47 -2.37 -14.02 -2.22
N THR A 48 -1.52 -15.03 -2.06
CA THR A 48 -1.77 -16.39 -2.55
C THR A 48 -3.06 -16.96 -1.95
N SER A 49 -3.25 -16.79 -0.64
CA SER A 49 -4.45 -17.24 0.07
C SER A 49 -5.71 -16.59 -0.49
N LEU A 50 -5.69 -15.26 -0.66
CA LEU A 50 -6.80 -14.50 -1.23
C LEU A 50 -7.13 -14.94 -2.66
N THR A 51 -6.11 -15.05 -3.51
CA THR A 51 -6.30 -15.47 -4.90
C THR A 51 -6.88 -16.88 -4.97
N GLN A 52 -6.33 -17.85 -4.22
CA GLN A 52 -6.85 -19.23 -4.20
C GLN A 52 -8.31 -19.32 -3.75
N LEU A 53 -8.73 -18.49 -2.80
CA LEU A 53 -10.12 -18.45 -2.33
C LEU A 53 -11.10 -17.87 -3.37
N LEU A 54 -10.62 -17.03 -4.29
CA LEU A 54 -11.46 -16.13 -5.08
C LEU A 54 -11.34 -16.27 -6.60
N GLU A 55 -10.25 -16.83 -7.11
CA GLU A 55 -9.93 -16.89 -8.53
C GLU A 55 -11.01 -17.64 -9.32
N ASN A 56 -11.43 -18.81 -8.83
CA ASN A 56 -12.50 -19.61 -9.44
C ASN A 56 -13.89 -18.97 -9.34
N ARG A 57 -14.02 -17.82 -8.68
CA ARG A 57 -15.29 -17.12 -8.42
C ARG A 57 -15.38 -15.75 -9.10
N GLY A 58 -14.30 -15.34 -9.78
CA GLY A 58 -14.20 -13.99 -10.34
C GLY A 58 -14.25 -12.88 -9.28
N GLY A 59 -13.87 -13.18 -8.03
CA GLY A 59 -13.92 -12.23 -6.91
C GLY A 59 -12.74 -11.25 -6.89
N ILE A 60 -11.65 -11.54 -7.60
CA ILE A 60 -10.50 -10.64 -7.75
C ILE A 60 -10.80 -9.66 -8.88
N ARG A 61 -11.02 -8.38 -8.53
CA ARG A 61 -11.32 -7.31 -9.51
C ARG A 61 -10.07 -6.60 -9.99
N TYR A 62 -9.05 -6.56 -9.14
CA TYR A 62 -7.80 -5.87 -9.40
C TYR A 62 -6.72 -6.52 -8.55
N ILE A 63 -5.57 -6.80 -9.16
CA ILE A 63 -4.36 -7.21 -8.46
C ILE A 63 -3.17 -6.54 -9.14
N THR A 64 -2.29 -5.93 -8.34
CA THR A 64 -1.00 -5.43 -8.81
C THR A 64 0.10 -5.85 -7.88
N LYS A 65 1.27 -6.14 -8.46
CA LYS A 65 2.48 -6.52 -7.75
C LYS A 65 3.45 -5.33 -7.72
N TRP A 66 4.09 -5.15 -6.57
CA TRP A 66 4.99 -4.04 -6.29
C TRP A 66 6.26 -4.61 -5.67
N ASN A 67 7.40 -4.08 -6.11
CA ASN A 67 8.70 -4.38 -5.50
C ASN A 67 8.85 -3.49 -4.26
N PHE A 68 9.14 -4.10 -3.12
CA PHE A 68 9.47 -3.38 -1.90
C PHE A 68 10.95 -3.02 -1.93
N TRP A 69 11.27 -1.77 -2.26
CA TRP A 69 12.63 -1.26 -2.29
C TRP A 69 12.99 -0.67 -0.93
N ILE A 70 14.21 -0.92 -0.48
CA ILE A 70 14.74 -0.37 0.78
C ILE A 70 16.17 0.13 0.61
N VAL A 71 16.51 1.23 1.27
CA VAL A 71 17.86 1.79 1.27
C VAL A 71 18.20 2.40 2.62
N PRO A 72 19.44 2.22 3.13
CA PRO A 72 19.89 2.98 4.29
C PRO A 72 20.00 4.47 3.95
N THR A 73 19.50 5.34 4.82
CA THR A 73 19.61 6.80 4.64
C THR A 73 21.07 7.26 4.56
N SER A 74 21.95 6.61 5.31
CA SER A 74 23.42 6.80 5.26
C SER A 74 24.05 6.45 3.91
N THR A 75 23.51 5.44 3.20
CA THR A 75 23.95 5.09 1.84
C THR A 75 23.62 6.20 0.86
N VAL A 76 22.49 6.88 1.04
CA VAL A 76 22.08 7.99 0.17
C VAL A 76 22.86 9.26 0.51
N SER A 77 23.01 9.58 1.79
CA SER A 77 23.66 10.81 2.24
C SER A 77 25.16 10.85 1.95
N SER A 78 25.82 9.69 1.86
CA SER A 78 27.23 9.56 1.48
C SER A 78 27.47 9.66 -0.03
N LYS A 79 26.43 9.67 -0.88
CA LYS A 79 26.60 9.80 -2.33
C LYS A 79 27.04 11.21 -2.71
N THR A 80 27.96 11.28 -3.67
CA THR A 80 28.32 12.53 -4.32
C THR A 80 27.10 13.13 -5.00
N ARG A 81 26.75 14.35 -4.60
CA ARG A 81 25.64 15.09 -5.19
C ARG A 81 26.07 15.63 -6.55
N ARG A 82 25.27 15.34 -7.57
CA ARG A 82 25.39 16.05 -8.84
C ARG A 82 24.80 17.45 -8.65
N PRO A 83 25.43 18.50 -9.21
CA PRO A 83 24.83 19.83 -9.19
C PRO A 83 23.48 19.79 -9.90
N LEU A 84 22.55 20.63 -9.44
CA LEU A 84 21.32 20.86 -10.19
C LEU A 84 21.66 21.49 -11.56
N PRO A 85 20.89 21.17 -12.62
CA PRO A 85 21.03 21.89 -13.88
C PRO A 85 20.76 23.39 -13.67
N SER A 86 21.36 24.23 -14.52
CA SER A 86 21.14 25.69 -14.46
C SER A 86 19.65 26.03 -14.54
N GLY A 87 19.22 27.03 -13.78
CA GLY A 87 17.82 27.46 -13.69
C GLY A 87 16.95 26.64 -12.75
N TYR A 88 17.51 25.68 -12.01
CA TYR A 88 16.78 24.95 -10.97
C TYR A 88 17.32 25.25 -9.57
N SER A 89 16.43 25.22 -8.58
CA SER A 89 16.79 25.39 -7.16
C SER A 89 16.05 24.39 -6.28
N VAL A 90 16.64 24.03 -5.13
CA VAL A 90 16.00 23.15 -4.13
C VAL A 90 15.20 23.99 -3.15
N SER A 91 14.00 23.55 -2.80
CA SER A 91 13.15 24.16 -1.77
C SER A 91 12.43 23.09 -0.93
N ARG A 92 11.80 23.50 0.17
CA ARG A 92 10.59 22.78 0.65
C ARG A 92 9.47 23.06 -0.35
N VAL A 93 8.56 22.11 -0.53
CA VAL A 93 7.36 22.32 -1.34
C VAL A 93 6.56 23.51 -0.78
N PRO A 94 6.37 24.60 -1.54
CA PRO A 94 5.62 25.76 -1.07
C PRO A 94 4.15 25.42 -0.86
N GLU A 95 3.56 25.94 0.23
CA GLU A 95 2.15 25.67 0.56
C GLU A 95 1.18 26.20 -0.50
N ASP A 96 1.51 27.34 -1.10
CA ASP A 96 0.74 27.98 -2.17
C ASP A 96 0.81 27.24 -3.51
N GLN A 97 1.66 26.22 -3.63
CA GLN A 97 1.75 25.35 -4.80
C GLN A 97 1.33 23.90 -4.51
N LEU A 98 0.74 23.60 -3.35
CA LEU A 98 0.29 22.25 -3.01
C LEU A 98 -0.76 21.69 -3.98
N ASP A 99 -1.56 22.55 -4.62
CA ASP A 99 -2.59 22.14 -5.57
C ASP A 99 -2.01 21.32 -6.75
N ILE A 100 -0.79 21.64 -7.21
CA ILE A 100 -0.15 20.86 -8.29
C ILE A 100 0.27 19.47 -7.81
N VAL A 101 0.67 19.34 -6.55
CA VAL A 101 1.05 18.05 -5.94
C VAL A 101 -0.19 17.16 -5.80
N VAL A 102 -1.31 17.73 -5.35
CA VAL A 102 -2.56 17.01 -5.17
C VAL A 102 -3.14 16.59 -6.53
N SER A 103 -3.23 17.52 -7.48
CA SER A 103 -3.87 17.29 -8.79
C SER A 103 -3.12 16.30 -9.69
N THR A 104 -1.82 16.11 -9.50
CA THR A 104 -1.00 15.16 -10.28
C THR A 104 -0.94 13.75 -9.67
N SER A 105 -1.48 13.57 -8.46
CA SER A 105 -1.51 12.26 -7.82
C SER A 105 -2.73 11.44 -8.27
N SER A 106 -2.50 10.21 -8.73
CA SER A 106 -3.59 9.26 -8.98
C SER A 106 -4.18 8.68 -7.70
N ILE A 107 -3.49 8.84 -6.57
CA ILE A 107 -3.96 8.46 -5.24
C ILE A 107 -4.46 9.74 -4.57
N PRO A 108 -5.74 9.83 -4.17
CA PRO A 108 -6.25 11.01 -3.46
C PRO A 108 -5.36 11.37 -2.27
N ARG A 109 -4.90 12.62 -2.23
CA ARG A 109 -4.06 13.16 -1.16
C ARG A 109 -4.81 14.27 -0.45
N GLU A 110 -4.77 14.23 0.87
CA GLU A 110 -5.27 15.32 1.69
C GLU A 110 -4.17 16.37 1.89
N PRO A 111 -4.39 17.66 1.56
CA PRO A 111 -3.38 18.70 1.73
C PRO A 111 -2.83 18.79 3.16
N SER A 112 -3.69 18.63 4.17
CA SER A 112 -3.29 18.66 5.58
C SER A 112 -2.27 17.56 5.92
N THR A 113 -2.44 16.37 5.34
CA THR A 113 -1.48 15.27 5.48
C THR A 113 -0.14 15.59 4.82
N LEU A 114 -0.15 16.19 3.62
CA LEU A 114 1.10 16.57 2.92
C LEU A 114 1.88 17.65 3.68
N LYS A 115 1.19 18.60 4.34
CA LYS A 115 1.84 19.64 5.15
C LYS A 115 2.61 19.05 6.35
N GLY A 116 2.15 17.94 6.90
CA GLY A 116 2.81 17.24 8.00
C GLY A 116 3.99 16.35 7.58
N GLN A 117 4.30 16.23 6.28
CA GLN A 117 5.29 15.28 5.77
C GLN A 117 6.59 15.97 5.37
N ALA A 118 7.72 15.31 5.69
CA ALA A 118 9.02 15.71 5.19
C ALA A 118 9.02 15.67 3.65
N ASN A 119 9.49 16.76 3.03
CA ASN A 119 9.39 16.93 1.59
C ASN A 119 10.53 17.78 1.02
N VAL A 120 10.79 17.58 -0.27
CA VAL A 120 11.68 18.43 -1.06
C VAL A 120 11.00 18.72 -2.39
N GLY A 121 11.09 19.98 -2.81
CA GLY A 121 10.76 20.46 -4.14
C GLY A 121 12.02 20.90 -4.90
N ILE A 122 11.93 20.85 -6.23
CA ILE A 122 12.83 21.54 -7.13
C ILE A 122 12.00 22.58 -7.88
N MET A 123 12.39 23.85 -7.75
CA MET A 123 11.77 24.98 -8.45
C MET A 123 12.52 25.25 -9.76
N ASP A 124 11.79 25.65 -10.80
CA ASP A 124 12.37 26.20 -12.02
C ASP A 124 12.75 27.70 -11.88
N SER A 125 13.20 28.31 -12.97
CA SER A 125 13.62 29.72 -13.00
C SER A 125 12.47 30.71 -12.85
N GLU A 126 11.23 30.27 -13.04
CA GLU A 126 10.02 31.07 -12.84
C GLU A 126 9.47 30.96 -11.40
N GLY A 127 10.14 30.18 -10.55
CA GLY A 127 9.67 29.93 -9.18
C GLY A 127 8.49 28.97 -9.11
N LYS A 128 8.31 28.10 -10.11
CA LYS A 128 7.27 27.05 -10.14
C LYS A 128 7.88 25.68 -9.81
N LEU A 129 7.11 24.82 -9.14
CA LEU A 129 7.51 23.45 -8.85
C LEU A 129 7.69 22.65 -10.14
N ALA A 130 8.92 22.19 -10.37
CA ALA A 130 9.26 21.32 -11.49
C ALA A 130 9.27 19.83 -11.12
N ALA A 131 9.65 19.53 -9.88
CA ALA A 131 9.69 18.18 -9.31
C ALA A 131 9.54 18.23 -7.79
N TRP A 132 9.07 17.14 -7.18
CA TRP A 132 8.95 17.04 -5.72
C TRP A 132 8.89 15.59 -5.26
N GLY A 133 9.04 15.38 -3.95
CA GLY A 133 8.92 14.09 -3.30
C GLY A 133 8.68 14.25 -1.81
N TYR A 134 8.01 13.26 -1.22
CA TYR A 134 7.58 13.25 0.18
C TYR A 134 8.04 11.97 0.88
N LEU A 135 8.20 12.05 2.19
CA LEU A 135 8.29 10.89 3.07
C LEU A 135 6.97 10.69 3.79
N GLY A 136 6.40 9.49 3.62
CA GLY A 136 5.29 9.02 4.45
C GLY A 136 5.71 8.88 5.90
N ILE A 137 4.73 8.88 6.80
CA ILE A 137 4.94 8.70 8.25
C ILE A 137 5.58 7.34 8.59
N ASP A 138 5.45 6.36 7.70
CA ASP A 138 6.04 5.03 7.76
C ASP A 138 7.48 4.98 7.23
N GLY A 139 8.03 6.10 6.75
CA GLY A 139 9.35 6.17 6.12
C GLY A 139 9.35 5.81 4.64
N SER A 140 8.17 5.78 3.99
CA SER A 140 8.05 5.54 2.56
C SER A 140 8.45 6.77 1.73
N LEU A 141 9.35 6.63 0.77
CA LEU A 141 9.54 7.59 -0.32
C LEU A 141 8.31 7.50 -1.24
N ALA A 142 7.50 8.54 -1.19
CA ALA A 142 6.20 8.61 -1.83
C ALA A 142 6.00 9.95 -2.54
N THR A 143 4.95 10.01 -3.38
CA THR A 143 4.57 11.25 -4.09
C THR A 143 5.73 11.87 -4.87
N LEU A 144 6.67 11.04 -5.32
CA LEU A 144 7.79 11.47 -6.17
C LEU A 144 7.25 11.75 -7.57
N TYR A 145 7.46 12.97 -8.07
CA TYR A 145 6.97 13.36 -9.38
C TYR A 145 7.89 14.38 -10.04
N VAL A 146 7.91 14.36 -11.37
CA VAL A 146 8.55 15.37 -12.22
C VAL A 146 7.55 15.72 -13.31
N LEU A 147 7.25 17.02 -13.46
CA LEU A 147 6.38 17.50 -14.52
C LEU A 147 6.93 17.09 -15.90
N PRO A 148 6.06 16.70 -16.86
CA PRO A 148 6.47 16.18 -18.16
C PRO A 148 7.57 17.01 -18.87
N GLU A 149 7.42 18.32 -18.92
CA GLU A 149 8.32 19.32 -19.52
C GLU A 149 9.70 19.43 -18.85
N HIS A 150 9.86 18.85 -17.66
CA HIS A 150 11.10 18.84 -16.90
C HIS A 150 11.74 17.44 -16.77
N ARG A 151 11.16 16.42 -17.42
CA ARG A 151 11.71 15.05 -17.43
C ARG A 151 13.01 14.94 -18.22
N GLY A 152 13.71 13.81 -18.06
CA GLY A 152 14.99 13.53 -18.74
C GLY A 152 16.20 14.28 -18.19
N LYS A 153 16.01 15.16 -17.20
CA LYS A 153 17.08 15.99 -16.58
C LYS A 153 17.65 15.42 -15.27
N GLY A 154 17.20 14.22 -14.87
CA GLY A 154 17.63 13.57 -13.63
C GLY A 154 17.03 14.14 -12.33
N LEU A 155 16.01 15.02 -12.43
CA LEU A 155 15.41 15.72 -11.28
C LEU A 155 14.81 14.77 -10.23
N ALA A 156 14.17 13.67 -10.65
CA ALA A 156 13.58 12.70 -9.72
C ALA A 156 14.62 12.11 -8.75
N THR A 157 15.79 11.73 -9.26
CA THR A 157 16.89 11.24 -8.44
C THR A 157 17.44 12.35 -7.54
N GLN A 158 17.53 13.59 -8.01
CA GLN A 158 17.99 14.71 -7.20
C GLN A 158 17.04 14.99 -6.03
N VAL A 159 15.73 15.00 -6.26
CA VAL A 159 14.71 15.09 -5.20
C VAL A 159 14.91 13.98 -4.17
N ALA A 160 15.00 12.73 -4.62
CA ALA A 160 15.15 11.59 -3.71
C ALA A 160 16.45 11.69 -2.89
N VAL A 161 17.58 11.98 -3.53
CA VAL A 161 18.86 12.15 -2.82
C VAL A 161 18.80 13.28 -1.81
N GLU A 162 18.25 14.43 -2.20
CA GLU A 162 18.16 15.60 -1.34
C GLU A 162 17.24 15.37 -0.15
N LEU A 163 16.03 14.86 -0.38
CA LEU A 163 15.06 14.53 0.65
C LEU A 163 15.64 13.59 1.69
N LEU A 164 16.19 12.46 1.24
CA LEU A 164 16.74 11.45 2.14
C LEU A 164 18.00 11.94 2.86
N SER A 165 18.80 12.78 2.22
CA SER A 165 19.97 13.38 2.85
C SER A 165 19.59 14.40 3.92
N ARG A 166 18.57 15.23 3.68
CA ARG A 166 18.03 16.18 4.68
C ARG A 166 17.37 15.45 5.83
N TYR A 167 16.67 14.37 5.51
CA TYR A 167 16.05 13.47 6.48
C TYR A 167 17.08 12.87 7.43
N GLU A 168 18.17 12.32 6.90
CA GLU A 168 19.26 11.78 7.72
C GLU A 168 19.85 12.83 8.67
N ARG A 169 20.00 14.07 8.20
CA ARG A 169 20.54 15.20 8.97
C ARG A 169 19.56 15.79 9.99
N GLY A 170 18.30 15.34 10.01
CA GLY A 170 17.28 15.86 10.93
C GLY A 170 16.76 17.25 10.56
N GLU A 171 16.87 17.68 9.29
CA GLU A 171 16.37 18.99 8.82
C GLU A 171 14.83 19.09 8.74
N PHE A 172 14.14 18.05 9.19
CA PHE A 172 12.69 17.95 9.28
C PHE A 172 12.20 17.85 10.73
N ALA A 173 13.01 18.31 11.70
CA ALA A 173 12.68 18.27 13.12
C ALA A 173 11.42 19.07 13.48
N ASP A 174 11.13 20.12 12.72
CA ASP A 174 9.89 20.92 12.79
C ASP A 174 8.63 20.08 12.55
N LEU A 175 8.75 19.00 11.78
CA LEU A 175 7.68 18.05 11.48
C LEU A 175 7.76 16.77 12.35
N GLY A 176 8.60 16.77 13.40
CA GLY A 176 8.75 15.64 14.31
C GLY A 176 9.75 14.57 13.86
N TYR A 177 10.50 14.79 12.77
CA TYR A 177 11.52 13.84 12.32
C TYR A 177 12.89 14.16 12.91
N ALA A 178 13.33 13.34 13.88
CA ALA A 178 14.61 13.52 14.57
C ALA A 178 15.86 13.13 13.74
N GLY A 179 15.68 12.72 12.49
CA GLY A 179 16.71 12.11 11.64
C GLY A 179 17.19 10.74 12.14
N ARG A 180 18.36 10.31 11.68
CA ARG A 180 19.00 9.01 12.05
C ARG A 180 18.12 7.77 11.80
N SER A 181 17.20 7.86 10.85
CA SER A 181 16.09 6.92 10.68
C SER A 181 16.51 5.55 10.13
N GLY A 182 17.79 5.36 9.83
CA GLY A 182 18.40 4.09 9.47
C GLY A 182 18.05 3.64 8.06
N TYR A 183 16.77 3.58 7.71
CA TYR A 183 16.25 3.10 6.44
C TYR A 183 15.05 3.91 5.95
N VAL A 184 14.88 3.93 4.64
CA VAL A 184 13.66 4.34 3.96
C VAL A 184 13.27 3.29 2.94
N HIS A 185 11.98 3.21 2.62
CA HIS A 185 11.47 2.24 1.66
C HIS A 185 10.61 2.89 0.58
N SER A 186 10.28 2.16 -0.47
CA SER A 186 9.26 2.55 -1.44
C SER A 186 8.67 1.32 -2.09
N ASP A 187 7.34 1.26 -2.20
CA ASP A 187 6.67 0.29 -3.05
C ASP A 187 6.65 0.82 -4.47
N VAL A 188 7.34 0.14 -5.39
CA VAL A 188 7.37 0.49 -6.80
C VAL A 188 6.66 -0.58 -7.61
N LYS A 189 5.64 -0.20 -8.38
CA LYS A 189 4.87 -1.14 -9.23
C LYS A 189 5.83 -1.88 -10.15
N VAL A 190 5.73 -3.21 -10.18
CA VAL A 190 6.58 -4.04 -11.03
C VAL A 190 6.45 -3.58 -12.48
N GLY A 191 7.59 -3.29 -13.12
CA GLY A 191 7.64 -2.83 -14.50
C GLY A 191 7.64 -1.30 -14.67
N ASN A 192 7.49 -0.52 -13.60
CA ASN A 192 7.70 0.94 -13.63
C ASN A 192 9.20 1.24 -13.69
N LYS A 193 9.75 1.27 -14.91
CA LYS A 193 11.21 1.39 -15.14
C LYS A 193 11.78 2.71 -14.68
N GLU A 194 10.99 3.78 -14.72
CA GLU A 194 11.38 5.10 -14.27
C GLU A 194 11.61 5.12 -12.76
N SER A 195 10.66 4.60 -11.98
CA SER A 195 10.77 4.56 -10.52
C SER A 195 11.79 3.51 -10.06
N GLU A 196 11.83 2.34 -10.71
CA GLU A 196 12.90 1.35 -10.49
C GLU A 196 14.28 1.97 -10.76
N GLY A 197 14.42 2.79 -11.80
CA GLY A 197 15.64 3.51 -12.14
C GLY A 197 16.06 4.52 -11.05
N VAL A 198 15.11 5.24 -10.45
CA VAL A 198 15.38 6.12 -9.31
C VAL A 198 15.85 5.32 -8.10
N MET A 199 15.14 4.23 -7.74
CA MET A 199 15.51 3.39 -6.60
C MET A 199 16.91 2.79 -6.76
N ASN A 200 17.24 2.28 -7.94
CA ASN A 200 18.60 1.84 -8.25
C ASN A 200 19.63 2.97 -8.12
N SER A 201 19.31 4.16 -8.65
CA SER A 201 20.21 5.32 -8.62
C SER A 201 20.53 5.80 -7.20
N ILE A 202 19.60 5.66 -6.25
CA ILE A 202 19.85 5.96 -4.83
C ILE A 202 20.50 4.79 -4.07
N GLY A 203 20.74 3.65 -4.73
CA GLY A 203 21.38 2.48 -4.13
C GLY A 203 20.43 1.58 -3.33
N ALA A 204 19.12 1.72 -3.54
CA ALA A 204 18.14 0.85 -2.94
C ALA A 204 18.21 -0.56 -3.53
N LYS A 205 17.73 -1.53 -2.75
CA LYS A 205 17.61 -2.93 -3.15
C LYS A 205 16.18 -3.40 -2.96
N VAL A 206 15.74 -4.30 -3.83
CA VAL A 206 14.47 -5.02 -3.63
C VAL A 206 14.65 -5.98 -2.45
N ASN A 207 13.79 -5.85 -1.44
CA ASN A 207 13.79 -6.68 -0.24
C ASN A 207 12.45 -7.43 -0.05
N GLY A 208 11.76 -7.69 -1.16
CA GLY A 208 10.51 -8.41 -1.19
C GLY A 208 9.54 -7.84 -2.21
N THR A 209 8.35 -8.41 -2.22
CA THR A 209 7.24 -7.93 -3.04
C THR A 209 5.99 -7.80 -2.20
N SER A 210 5.16 -6.83 -2.56
CA SER A 210 3.86 -6.60 -1.98
C SER A 210 2.78 -6.62 -3.07
N SER A 211 1.55 -6.91 -2.69
CA SER A 211 0.41 -6.86 -3.60
C SER A 211 -0.69 -5.96 -3.09
N TYR A 212 -1.36 -5.31 -4.03
CA TYR A 212 -2.59 -4.55 -3.79
C TYR A 212 -3.72 -5.29 -4.50
N VAL A 213 -4.72 -5.71 -3.74
CA VAL A 213 -5.79 -6.60 -4.20
C VAL A 213 -7.14 -5.98 -3.87
N HIS A 214 -8.03 -5.89 -4.86
CA HIS A 214 -9.43 -5.54 -4.64
C HIS A 214 -10.30 -6.79 -4.77
N VAL A 215 -11.06 -7.07 -3.71
CA VAL A 215 -11.92 -8.24 -3.57
C VAL A 215 -13.38 -7.81 -3.58
N ASP A 216 -14.17 -8.42 -4.44
CA ASP A 216 -15.63 -8.33 -4.44
C ASP A 216 -16.20 -9.38 -3.47
N THR A 217 -16.67 -8.95 -2.31
CA THR A 217 -17.13 -9.86 -1.25
C THR A 217 -18.53 -10.43 -1.48
N ASP A 218 -19.26 -9.98 -2.50
CA ASP A 218 -20.51 -10.65 -2.89
C ASP A 218 -20.27 -12.00 -3.56
N ARG A 219 -19.05 -12.21 -4.07
CA ARG A 219 -18.61 -13.49 -4.63
C ARG A 219 -18.19 -14.51 -3.56
N PHE A 220 -18.28 -14.17 -2.27
CA PHE A 220 -17.90 -15.07 -1.16
C PHE A 220 -18.99 -16.07 -0.73
N SER A 221 -20.26 -15.80 -1.03
CA SER A 221 -21.46 -16.48 -0.49
C SER A 221 -21.50 -18.01 -0.67
N GLY A 222 -20.74 -18.58 -1.62
CA GLY A 222 -20.72 -20.03 -1.88
C GLY A 222 -19.77 -20.90 -1.03
N TYR A 223 -18.90 -20.34 -0.17
CA TYR A 223 -17.86 -21.12 0.54
C TYR A 223 -18.35 -21.82 1.82
N VAL A 224 -19.25 -21.18 2.55
CA VAL A 224 -19.81 -21.73 3.81
C VAL A 224 -20.51 -23.06 3.54
N HIS A 225 -21.19 -23.18 2.40
CA HIS A 225 -21.91 -24.40 2.01
C HIS A 225 -20.98 -25.57 1.60
N SER A 226 -19.75 -25.30 1.13
CA SER A 226 -18.81 -26.35 0.69
C SER A 226 -17.91 -26.90 1.80
N MET A 227 -17.47 -26.07 2.76
CA MET A 227 -16.65 -26.55 3.89
C MET A 227 -17.45 -27.42 4.86
N VAL A 228 -18.72 -27.08 5.06
CA VAL A 228 -19.65 -27.84 5.88
C VAL A 228 -19.93 -29.24 5.29
N LYS A 229 -19.90 -29.39 3.95
CA LYS A 229 -19.97 -30.70 3.30
C LYS A 229 -18.69 -31.55 3.46
N ALA A 230 -17.55 -30.93 3.78
CA ALA A 230 -16.26 -31.61 3.85
C ALA A 230 -15.89 -32.11 5.26
N GLY A 231 -16.78 -32.00 6.26
CA GLY A 231 -16.63 -32.66 7.57
C GLY A 231 -15.43 -32.21 8.41
N ASN A 232 -14.95 -30.97 8.23
CA ASN A 232 -13.79 -30.47 8.94
C ASN A 232 -14.21 -29.87 10.31
N GLU A 233 -13.93 -30.57 11.42
CA GLU A 233 -14.37 -30.21 12.79
C GLU A 233 -14.00 -28.78 13.20
N GLY A 234 -12.89 -28.23 12.70
CA GLY A 234 -12.49 -26.84 12.94
C GLY A 234 -13.44 -25.80 12.33
N SER A 235 -14.17 -26.15 11.27
CA SER A 235 -15.12 -25.25 10.61
C SER A 235 -16.48 -25.16 11.34
N GLU A 236 -16.86 -26.21 12.06
CA GLU A 236 -18.07 -26.20 12.89
C GLU A 236 -17.92 -25.29 14.11
N GLY A 237 -16.73 -25.26 14.72
CA GLY A 237 -16.41 -24.37 15.84
C GLY A 237 -16.51 -22.89 15.45
N VAL A 238 -16.02 -22.53 14.26
CA VAL A 238 -16.09 -21.15 13.73
C VAL A 238 -17.54 -20.74 13.43
N MET A 239 -18.36 -21.66 12.90
CA MET A 239 -19.78 -21.38 12.61
C MET A 239 -20.62 -21.18 13.89
N LYS A 240 -20.36 -21.97 14.93
CA LYS A 240 -21.02 -21.79 16.25
C LYS A 240 -20.62 -20.47 16.91
N SER A 241 -19.37 -20.02 16.77
CA SER A 241 -18.94 -18.72 17.31
C SER A 241 -19.52 -17.51 16.57
N LEU A 242 -20.01 -17.69 15.34
CA LEU A 242 -20.64 -16.65 14.52
C LEU A 242 -22.18 -16.67 14.58
N GLY A 243 -22.78 -17.39 15.54
CA GLY A 243 -24.23 -17.42 15.74
C GLY A 243 -25.03 -18.33 14.79
N GLY A 244 -24.35 -19.06 13.89
CA GLY A 244 -25.01 -19.95 12.94
C GLY A 244 -25.54 -21.24 13.57
N SER A 245 -26.77 -21.64 13.23
CA SER A 245 -27.33 -22.94 13.62
C SER A 245 -27.00 -24.03 12.60
N ILE A 246 -26.43 -25.14 13.06
CA ILE A 246 -26.14 -26.32 12.24
C ILE A 246 -27.33 -27.28 12.34
N GLY A 247 -28.09 -27.45 11.25
CA GLY A 247 -29.20 -28.40 11.15
C GLY A 247 -28.79 -29.64 10.35
N GLY A 248 -29.00 -30.84 10.91
CA GLY A 248 -28.77 -32.11 10.23
C GLY A 248 -30.05 -32.73 9.69
N GLN A 249 -30.08 -33.06 8.40
CA GLN A 249 -31.05 -33.99 7.82
C GLN A 249 -30.28 -35.04 7.00
N GLY A 250 -30.03 -36.21 7.59
CA GLY A 250 -29.16 -37.24 7.03
C GLY A 250 -27.68 -36.83 6.95
N ASN A 251 -26.89 -37.40 6.02
CA ASN A 251 -25.47 -37.07 5.79
C ASN A 251 -25.25 -35.68 5.14
N LYS A 252 -26.20 -34.76 5.26
CA LYS A 252 -26.12 -33.40 4.70
C LYS A 252 -26.35 -32.40 5.83
N VAL A 253 -25.35 -31.55 6.00
CA VAL A 253 -25.41 -30.41 6.91
C VAL A 253 -25.82 -29.18 6.10
N PHE A 254 -26.88 -28.50 6.55
CA PHE A 254 -27.38 -27.27 5.94
C PHE A 254 -27.05 -26.07 6.83
N VAL A 255 -26.61 -24.98 6.21
CA VAL A 255 -26.45 -23.68 6.86
C VAL A 255 -27.55 -22.77 6.36
N ASP A 256 -28.36 -22.25 7.28
CA ASP A 256 -29.39 -21.26 6.98
C ASP A 256 -28.76 -19.87 6.96
N SER A 257 -28.60 -19.30 5.77
CA SER A 257 -28.02 -17.97 5.57
C SER A 257 -28.98 -16.82 5.89
N ASN A 258 -30.23 -17.10 6.26
CA ASN A 258 -31.24 -16.08 6.59
C ASN A 258 -31.27 -15.72 8.08
N ARG A 259 -30.33 -16.25 8.88
CA ARG A 259 -30.19 -15.96 10.32
C ARG A 259 -28.81 -15.39 10.71
N PHE A 260 -28.09 -14.83 9.75
CA PHE A 260 -26.97 -13.93 10.05
C PHE A 260 -27.52 -12.55 10.45
#